data_AF-A0A932ZIL3-F1
#
_entry.id   AF-A0A932ZIL3-F1
#
_cell.length_a   1.000
_cell.length_b   1.000
_cell.length_c   1.000
_cell.angle_alpha   90.00
_cell.angle_beta   90.00
_cell.angle_gamma   90.00
#
_symmetry.space_group_name_H-M   'P 1'
#
loop_
_entity.id
_entity.type
_entity.pdbx_description
1 polymer ?
#
loop_
_entity_poly.entity_id
_entity_poly.type
_entity_poly.pdbx_seq_one_letter_code
_entity_poly.pdbx_strand_id
1 'polypeptide(L)' 'IEWLKVHDLPDHVRFTHARHIAKNIDCADCHGDVKKMARIEQVKTLQMGFCLDCHRSPKVNASINCQTCHY' A
#
# COMPACT_ATOMS: atom_id res chain seq x y z
N ILE A 1 -6.54 -24.76 -3.16
CA ILE A 1 -6.48 -23.73 -4.21
C ILE A 1 -5.23 -22.91 -3.94
N GLU A 2 -4.32 -22.82 -4.91
CA GLU A 2 -3.10 -22.03 -4.80
C GLU A 2 -3.37 -20.64 -5.40
N TRP A 3 -3.26 -19.59 -4.58
CA TRP A 3 -3.53 -18.22 -5.00
C TRP A 3 -2.24 -17.55 -5.46
N LEU A 4 -2.32 -16.85 -6.60
CA LEU A 4 -1.26 -15.94 -7.01
C LEU A 4 -1.43 -14.61 -6.28
N LYS A 5 -0.39 -14.19 -5.55
CA LYS A 5 -0.37 -12.91 -4.85
C LYS A 5 -0.09 -11.80 -5.86
N VAL A 6 -1.09 -10.94 -6.11
CA VAL A 6 -0.98 -9.85 -7.11
C VAL A 6 -0.16 -8.69 -6.57
N HIS A 7 -0.33 -8.35 -5.29
CA HIS A 7 0.41 -7.27 -4.62
C HIS A 7 1.47 -7.90 -3.71
N ASP A 8 2.66 -8.11 -4.26
CA ASP A 8 3.78 -8.73 -3.56
C ASP A 8 4.92 -7.73 -3.34
N LEU A 9 4.91 -7.12 -2.15
CA LEU A 9 5.99 -6.22 -1.74
C LEU A 9 7.26 -7.03 -1.42
N PRO A 10 8.45 -6.45 -1.63
CA PRO A 10 9.70 -7.12 -1.24
C PRO A 10 9.71 -7.49 0.23
N ASP A 11 10.32 -8.63 0.56
CA ASP A 11 10.34 -9.15 1.93
C ASP A 11 10.96 -8.16 2.93
N HIS A 12 11.94 -7.36 2.49
CA HIS A 12 12.58 -6.31 3.27
C HIS A 12 11.74 -5.04 3.49
N VAL A 13 10.44 -5.11 3.19
CA VAL A 13 9.47 -4.06 3.44
C VAL A 13 8.38 -4.57 4.36
N ARG A 14 8.33 -4.01 5.57
CA ARG A 14 7.24 -4.21 6.51
C ARG A 14 6.05 -3.34 6.13
N PHE A 15 4.98 -3.97 5.66
CA PHE A 15 3.69 -3.32 5.42
C PHE A 15 2.62 -3.81 6.41
N THR A 16 1.76 -2.89 6.89
CA THR A 16 0.67 -3.23 7.82
C THR A 16 -0.65 -2.59 7.40
N HIS A 17 -1.66 -3.36 7.00
CA HIS A 17 -3.00 -2.83 6.68
C HIS A 17 -3.63 -2.06 7.85
N ALA A 18 -3.48 -2.56 9.08
CA ALA A 18 -4.13 -1.99 10.27
C ALA A 18 -3.84 -0.49 10.47
N ARG A 19 -2.60 -0.03 10.26
CA ARG A 19 -2.22 1.38 10.42
C ARG A 19 -2.87 2.28 9.36
N HIS A 20 -3.01 1.79 8.14
CA HIS A 20 -3.59 2.53 7.03
C HIS A 20 -5.12 2.62 7.17
N ILE A 21 -5.77 1.53 7.57
CA ILE A 21 -7.21 1.49 7.86
C ILE A 21 -7.53 2.42 9.05
N ALA A 22 -6.72 2.41 10.12
CA ALA A 22 -6.91 3.29 11.27
C ALA A 22 -6.75 4.79 10.93
N LYS A 23 -6.16 5.12 9.78
CA LYS A 23 -6.05 6.48 9.24
C LYS A 23 -7.15 6.81 8.24
N ASN A 24 -8.16 5.95 8.08
CA ASN A 24 -9.26 6.09 7.13
C ASN A 24 -8.78 6.28 5.67
N ILE A 25 -7.67 5.64 5.30
CA ILE A 25 -7.25 5.57 3.90
C ILE A 25 -8.16 4.59 3.17
N ASP A 26 -8.70 4.99 2.02
CA ASP A 26 -9.62 4.15 1.26
C ASP A 26 -8.85 2.97 0.63
N CYS A 27 -9.49 1.80 0.60
CA CYS A 27 -8.97 0.63 -0.11
C CYS A 27 -8.64 0.97 -1.58
N ALA A 28 -9.48 1.81 -2.21
CA ALA A 28 -9.35 2.20 -3.60
C ALA A 28 -8.12 3.08 -3.88
N ASP A 29 -7.57 3.76 -2.87
CA ASP A 29 -6.36 4.57 -3.03
C ASP A 29 -5.14 3.69 -3.37
N CYS A 30 -5.13 2.44 -2.89
CA CYS A 30 -4.06 1.47 -3.14
C CYS A 30 -4.45 0.41 -4.18
N HIS A 31 -5.68 -0.09 -4.14
CA HIS A 31 -6.14 -1.24 -4.93
C HIS A 31 -7.06 -0.88 -6.10
N GLY A 32 -7.48 0.39 -6.24
CA GLY A 32 -8.49 0.79 -7.21
C GLY A 32 -9.89 0.26 -6.91
N ASP A 33 -10.78 0.31 -7.89
CA ASP A 33 -12.17 -0.13 -7.75
C ASP A 33 -12.29 -1.66 -7.83
N VAL A 34 -11.85 -2.34 -6.76
CA VAL A 34 -11.87 -3.81 -6.64
C VAL A 34 -13.27 -4.38 -6.88
N LYS A 35 -14.33 -3.64 -6.55
CA LYS A 35 -15.72 -4.07 -6.76
C LYS A 35 -16.05 -4.26 -8.24
N LYS A 36 -15.40 -3.52 -9.13
CA LYS A 36 -15.58 -3.62 -10.59
C LYS A 36 -14.54 -4.52 -11.28
N MET A 37 -13.56 -5.03 -10.54
CA MET A 37 -12.52 -5.89 -11.11
C MET A 37 -13.04 -7.32 -11.29
N ALA A 38 -13.04 -7.81 -12.54
CA ALA A 38 -13.32 -9.21 -12.83
C ALA A 38 -12.19 -10.14 -12.34
N ARG A 39 -10.96 -9.62 -12.29
CA ARG A 39 -9.78 -10.25 -11.71
C ARG A 39 -8.94 -9.17 -11.05
N ILE A 40 -8.37 -9.47 -9.89
CA ILE A 40 -7.49 -8.52 -9.20
C ILE A 40 -6.27 -8.22 -10.06
N GLU A 41 -5.99 -6.93 -10.20
CA GLU A 41 -4.84 -6.40 -10.91
C GLU A 41 -4.14 -5.33 -10.07
N GLN A 42 -2.86 -5.14 -10.32
CA GLN A 42 -2.08 -4.11 -9.65
C GLN A 42 -2.20 -2.80 -10.43
N VAL A 43 -3.02 -1.87 -9.92
CA VAL A 43 -3.27 -0.56 -10.55
C VAL A 43 -2.33 0.55 -10.04
N LYS A 44 -1.64 0.31 -8.93
CA LYS A 44 -0.62 1.22 -8.36
C LYS A 44 0.73 0.51 -8.35
N THR A 45 1.82 1.26 -8.51
CA THR A 45 3.16 0.67 -8.53
C THR A 45 3.54 0.01 -7.21
N LEU A 46 3.02 0.52 -6.09
CA LEU A 46 3.41 0.14 -4.72
C LEU A 46 4.93 0.15 -4.47
N GLN A 47 5.65 0.93 -5.28
CA GLN A 47 7.07 1.18 -5.08
C GLN A 47 7.27 2.24 -4.00
N MET A 48 8.49 2.34 -3.47
CA MET A 48 8.86 3.31 -2.44
C MET A 48 8.39 4.74 -2.77
N GLY A 49 8.48 5.17 -4.03
CA GLY A 49 8.01 6.49 -4.47
C GLY A 49 6.51 6.69 -4.21
N PHE A 50 5.67 5.73 -4.60
CA PHE A 50 4.22 5.78 -4.35
C PHE A 50 3.90 5.90 -2.86
N CYS A 51 4.57 5.10 -2.02
CA CYS A 51 4.38 5.14 -0.57
C CYS A 51 4.81 6.50 0.00
N LEU A 52 5.99 6.99 -0.38
CA LEU A 52 6.54 8.24 0.14
C LEU A 52 5.76 9.47 -0.32
N ASP A 53 5.24 9.49 -1.55
CA ASP A 53 4.44 10.60 -2.04
C ASP A 53 3.16 10.75 -1.21
N CYS A 54 2.53 9.63 -0.83
CA CYS A 54 1.42 9.62 0.11
C CYS A 54 1.87 10.04 1.52
N HIS A 55 2.96 9.47 2.05
CA HIS A 55 3.42 9.74 3.43
C HIS A 55 3.88 11.18 3.64
N ARG A 56 4.45 11.83 2.60
CA ARG A 56 4.87 13.24 2.58
C ARG A 56 3.68 14.20 2.59
N SER A 57 2.48 13.73 2.25
CA SER A 57 1.28 14.57 2.25
C SER A 57 1.04 15.13 3.66
N PRO A 58 0.91 16.47 3.82
CA PRO A 58 0.59 17.07 5.13
C PRO A 58 -0.71 16.54 5.74
N LYS A 59 -1.64 16.06 4.91
CA LYS A 59 -2.92 15.48 5.36
C LYS A 59 -2.74 14.12 6.02
N VAL A 60 -1.76 13.34 5.57
CA VAL A 60 -1.49 11.98 6.07
C VAL A 60 -0.48 12.05 7.22
N ASN A 61 0.58 12.84 7.02
CA ASN A 61 1.68 13.06 7.97
C ASN A 61 2.19 11.75 8.58
N ALA A 62 2.60 10.82 7.71
CA ALA A 62 3.09 9.51 8.10
C ALA A 62 4.63 9.47 8.16
N SER A 63 5.17 8.42 8.78
CA SER A 63 6.62 8.27 8.87
C SER A 63 7.25 8.09 7.49
N ILE A 64 8.31 8.86 7.24
CA ILE A 64 9.20 8.75 6.07
C ILE A 64 10.58 8.19 6.46
N ASN A 65 10.73 7.70 7.70
CA ASN A 65 11.98 7.11 8.17
C ASN A 65 12.17 5.73 7.52
N CYS A 66 13.36 5.48 6.97
CA CYS A 66 13.72 4.23 6.32
C CYS A 66 13.41 3.00 7.19
N GLN A 67 13.75 3.07 8.48
CA GLN A 67 13.62 1.95 9.43
C GLN A 67 12.17 1.68 9.86
N THR A 68 11.23 2.56 9.51
CA THR A 68 9.80 2.27 9.72
C THR A 68 9.30 1.23 8.72
N CYS A 69 9.88 1.22 7.52
CA CYS A 69 9.50 0.35 6.42
C CYS A 69 10.47 -0.80 6.22
N HIS A 70 11.76 -0.58 6.45
CA HIS A 70 12.82 -1.57 6.23
C HIS A 70 13.30 -2.16 7.55
N TYR A 71 13.68 -3.44 7.52
CA TYR A 71 14.44 -4.09 8.59
C TYR A 71 15.93 -4.10 8.28
#